data_AF-A0A662BC00-F1
#
_entry.id   AF-A0A662BC00-F1
#
_cell.length_a   1.000
_cell.length_b   1.000
_cell.length_c   1.000
_cell.angle_alpha   90.00
_cell.angle_beta   90.00
_cell.angle_gamma   90.00
#
_symmetry.space_group_name_H-M   'P 1'
#
loop_
_entity.id
_entity.type
_entity.pdbx_description
1 polymer ?
#
loop_
_entity_poly.entity_id
_entity_poly.type
_entity_poly.pdbx_seq_one_letter_code
_entity_poly.pdbx_strand_id
1 'polypeptide(L)'
;MKNLIIILIVIFGSFNLSAQEFKYGFVNADKILQEMPEIASANKELEAYIKPINDYINSKNIEYKKKLEEFTKSKESLSDFLKKEKENELNKLQADLRQFQLNAQKEIGQKKTELYQKAIIKLKKA
;
A
#
# COMPACT_ATOMS: atom_id res chain seq x y z
N MET A 1 -26.75 5.45 -45.26
CA MET A 1 -27.61 5.01 -44.14
C MET A 1 -26.87 3.86 -43.47
N LYS A 2 -25.96 4.01 -42.48
CA LYS A 2 -25.83 4.93 -41.34
C LYS A 2 -27.12 4.95 -40.53
N ASN A 3 -27.25 3.96 -39.64
CA ASN A 3 -28.19 3.71 -38.53
C ASN A 3 -27.63 2.45 -37.85
N LEU A 4 -27.45 2.25 -36.54
CA LEU A 4 -27.70 2.99 -35.31
C LEU A 4 -27.08 2.04 -34.24
N ILE A 5 -25.94 2.35 -33.62
CA ILE A 5 -25.83 2.97 -32.29
C ILE A 5 -26.70 2.29 -31.21
N ILE A 6 -25.98 1.61 -30.31
CA ILE A 6 -26.10 1.60 -28.83
C ILE A 6 -27.38 1.00 -28.23
N ILE A 7 -27.18 0.00 -27.37
CA ILE A 7 -27.63 -0.11 -25.97
C ILE A 7 -27.63 -1.60 -25.61
N LEU A 8 -26.60 -2.05 -24.89
CA LEU A 8 -26.81 -3.06 -23.86
C LEU A 8 -26.11 -2.59 -22.59
N ILE A 9 -26.98 -2.20 -21.67
CA ILE A 9 -26.76 -1.51 -20.41
C ILE A 9 -26.50 -2.58 -19.34
N VAL A 10 -25.54 -2.30 -18.44
CA VAL A 10 -25.56 -2.65 -17.01
C VAL A 10 -25.38 -4.16 -16.75
N ILE A 11 -24.34 -4.66 -16.07
CA ILE A 11 -23.98 -4.47 -14.66
C ILE A 11 -22.50 -4.85 -14.51
N PHE A 12 -21.59 -3.88 -14.42
CA PHE A 12 -20.45 -4.02 -13.52
C PHE A 12 -20.57 -2.88 -12.54
N GLY A 13 -21.37 -3.19 -11.51
CA GLY A 13 -21.59 -2.32 -10.38
C GLY A 13 -20.26 -1.78 -9.91
N SER A 14 -20.26 -0.47 -9.75
CA SER A 14 -19.26 0.34 -9.11
C SER A 14 -18.82 -0.32 -7.80
N PHE A 15 -17.80 -1.17 -7.86
CA PHE A 15 -16.85 -1.25 -6.78
C PHE A 15 -16.04 0.04 -6.84
N ASN A 16 -16.67 1.12 -6.39
CA ASN A 16 -15.97 2.07 -5.55
C ASN A 16 -15.55 1.27 -4.30
N LEU A 17 -14.59 0.37 -4.46
CA LEU A 17 -13.60 0.17 -3.42
C LEU A 17 -13.06 1.58 -3.28
N SER A 18 -13.58 2.28 -2.27
CA SER A 18 -12.91 3.42 -1.70
C SER A 18 -11.46 3.02 -1.68
N ALA A 19 -10.69 3.58 -2.61
CA ALA A 19 -9.29 3.78 -2.42
C ALA A 19 -9.26 4.75 -1.26
N GLN A 20 -9.50 4.21 -0.06
CA GLN A 20 -8.82 4.62 1.12
C GLN A 20 -7.38 4.57 0.63
N GLU A 21 -6.89 5.72 0.17
CA GLU A 21 -5.49 6.01 0.26
C GLU A 21 -5.17 5.56 1.68
N PHE A 22 -4.57 4.38 1.83
CA PHE A 22 -3.92 3.96 3.05
C PHE A 22 -2.66 4.81 3.17
N LYS A 23 -2.86 6.13 3.15
CA LYS A 23 -2.14 7.07 3.96
C LYS A 23 -2.40 6.55 5.37
N TYR A 24 -1.52 5.66 5.81
CA TYR A 24 -0.95 5.78 7.14
C TYR A 24 -0.24 7.15 7.18
N GLY A 25 -1.02 8.21 7.00
CA GLY A 25 -0.59 9.58 7.16
C GLY A 25 -0.31 9.67 8.63
N PHE A 26 0.93 9.98 8.95
CA PHE A 26 1.42 10.31 10.28
C PHE A 26 0.37 11.19 10.97
N VAL A 27 -0.51 10.58 11.77
CA VAL A 27 -1.49 11.33 12.53
C VAL A 27 -0.67 11.91 13.65
N ASN A 28 -0.35 13.21 13.54
CA ASN A 28 0.36 14.00 14.54
C ASN A 28 -0.06 13.59 15.96
N ALA A 29 0.77 12.73 16.58
CA ALA A 29 0.47 12.10 17.85
C ALA A 29 0.55 13.10 19.03
N ASP A 30 0.96 14.35 18.78
CA ASP A 30 1.30 15.34 19.79
C ASP A 30 0.15 15.73 20.74
N LYS A 31 -1.11 15.55 20.33
CA LYS A 31 -2.27 15.90 21.19
C LYS A 31 -2.76 14.78 22.10
N ILE A 32 -2.40 13.52 21.86
CA ILE A 32 -2.88 12.37 22.68
C ILE A 32 -1.89 12.03 23.82
N LEU A 33 -0.67 12.60 23.79
CA LEU A 33 0.43 12.24 24.70
C LEU A 33 0.18 12.57 26.18
N GLN A 34 -0.66 13.56 26.50
CA GLN A 34 -0.83 14.05 27.89
C GLN A 34 -1.85 13.27 28.72
N GLU A 35 -2.78 12.54 28.10
CA GLU A 35 -3.88 11.88 28.82
C GLU A 35 -3.60 10.40 29.12
N MET A 36 -2.72 9.72 28.35
CA MET A 36 -2.39 8.30 28.55
C MET A 36 -0.96 7.96 28.06
N PRO A 37 0.09 8.10 28.89
CA PRO A 37 1.49 7.93 28.48
C PRO A 37 1.82 6.52 27.92
N GLU A 38 1.11 5.48 28.38
CA GLU A 38 1.27 4.11 27.85
C GLU A 38 0.72 3.97 26.43
N ILE A 39 -0.37 4.69 26.10
CA ILE A 39 -0.94 4.71 24.74
C ILE A 39 -0.05 5.52 23.79
N ALA A 40 0.55 6.61 24.29
CA ALA A 40 1.58 7.35 23.58
C ALA A 40 2.77 6.48 23.18
N SER A 41 3.28 5.68 24.12
CA SER A 41 4.40 4.77 23.82
C SER A 41 4.00 3.70 22.80
N ALA A 42 2.81 3.13 22.91
CA ALA A 42 2.29 2.15 21.94
C ALA A 42 2.16 2.76 20.53
N ASN A 43 1.73 4.03 20.43
CA ASN A 43 1.65 4.73 19.14
C ASN A 43 3.04 4.94 18.51
N LYS A 44 4.02 5.39 19.30
CA LYS A 44 5.40 5.58 18.81
C LYS A 44 6.01 4.27 18.30
N GLU A 45 5.78 3.16 19.00
CA GLU A 45 6.26 1.84 18.59
C GLU A 45 5.55 1.36 17.31
N LEU A 46 4.24 1.63 17.19
CA LEU A 46 3.48 1.35 15.98
C LEU A 46 3.96 2.18 14.77
N GLU A 47 4.24 3.47 14.97
CA GLU A 47 4.81 4.34 13.92
C GLU A 47 6.18 3.84 13.46
N ALA A 48 7.06 3.47 14.40
CA ALA A 48 8.36 2.89 14.09
C ALA A 48 8.25 1.58 13.31
N TYR A 49 7.19 0.80 13.53
CA TYR A 49 6.89 -0.42 12.78
C TYR A 49 6.37 -0.13 11.36
N ILE A 50 5.51 0.89 11.19
CA ILE A 50 4.92 1.26 9.90
C ILE A 50 5.93 1.93 8.97
N LYS A 51 6.85 2.75 9.50
CA LYS A 51 7.82 3.51 8.71
C LYS A 51 8.63 2.64 7.71
N PRO A 52 9.32 1.56 8.11
CA PRO A 52 10.10 0.75 7.18
C PRO A 52 9.25 0.06 6.10
N ILE A 53 7.99 -0.28 6.41
CA ILE A 53 7.04 -0.85 5.46
C ILE A 53 6.71 0.17 4.36
N ASN A 54 6.44 1.43 4.75
CA ASN A 54 6.19 2.51 3.80
C ASN A 54 7.43 2.82 2.96
N ASP A 55 8.61 2.88 3.58
CA ASP A 55 9.87 3.13 2.88
C ASP A 55 10.13 2.03 1.82
N TYR A 56 9.85 0.76 2.14
CA TYR A 56 9.96 -0.34 1.19
C TYR A 56 8.98 -0.21 0.02
N ILE A 57 7.70 0.06 0.29
CA ILE A 57 6.68 0.29 -0.75
C ILE A 57 7.08 1.43 -1.67
N ASN A 58 7.57 2.54 -1.11
CA ASN A 58 8.01 3.70 -1.88
C ASN A 58 9.21 3.36 -2.77
N SER A 59 10.21 2.65 -2.23
CA SER A 59 11.36 2.19 -2.99
C SER A 59 10.94 1.32 -4.18
N LYS A 60 10.02 0.36 -3.96
CA LYS A 60 9.51 -0.51 -5.02
C LYS A 60 8.68 0.21 -6.07
N ASN A 61 7.91 1.22 -5.69
CA ASN A 61 7.22 2.09 -6.64
C ASN A 61 8.18 2.90 -7.51
N ILE A 62 9.26 3.42 -6.93
CA ILE A 62 10.31 4.13 -7.68
C ILE A 62 11.00 3.18 -8.66
N GLU A 63 11.34 1.97 -8.21
CA GLU A 63 11.93 0.93 -9.05
C GLU A 63 11.01 0.58 -10.24
N TYR A 64 9.71 0.37 -9.97
CA TYR A 64 8.72 0.08 -11.00
C TYR A 64 8.63 1.20 -12.04
N LYS A 65 8.51 2.46 -11.59
CA LYS A 65 8.44 3.62 -12.48
C LYS A 65 9.69 3.73 -13.37
N LYS A 66 10.87 3.53 -12.78
CA LYS A 66 12.14 3.55 -13.52
C LYS A 66 12.18 2.46 -14.59
N LYS A 67 11.85 1.22 -14.24
CA LYS A 67 11.82 0.10 -15.20
C LYS A 67 10.80 0.31 -16.32
N LEU A 68 9.63 0.87 -15.98
CA LEU A 68 8.58 1.18 -16.96
C LEU A 68 9.04 2.26 -17.95
N GLU A 69 9.71 3.30 -17.46
CA GLU A 69 10.27 4.37 -18.28
C GLU A 69 11.38 3.84 -19.20
N GLU A 70 12.31 3.05 -18.66
CA GLU A 70 13.37 2.39 -19.44
C GLU A 70 12.80 1.48 -20.53
N PHE A 71 11.80 0.66 -20.18
CA PHE A 71 11.11 -0.19 -21.13
C PHE A 71 10.43 0.63 -22.22
N THR A 72 9.70 1.69 -21.86
CA THR A 72 9.00 2.54 -22.83
C THR A 72 9.96 3.19 -23.82
N LYS A 73 11.12 3.68 -23.34
CA LYS A 73 12.16 4.31 -24.17
C LYS A 73 12.87 3.32 -25.11
N SER A 74 13.05 2.07 -24.67
CA SER A 74 13.80 1.07 -25.42
C SER A 74 12.92 0.07 -26.18
N LYS A 75 11.59 0.07 -25.97
CA LYS A 75 10.72 -1.01 -26.46
C LYS A 75 10.90 -1.26 -27.96
N GLU A 76 11.08 -0.22 -28.76
CA GLU A 76 11.15 -0.33 -30.22
C GLU A 76 12.47 -0.92 -30.71
N SER A 77 13.54 -0.83 -29.92
CA SER A 77 14.85 -1.41 -30.23
C SER A 77 15.05 -2.81 -29.63
N LEU A 78 14.12 -3.29 -28.80
CA LEU A 78 14.18 -4.62 -28.20
C LEU A 78 13.62 -5.70 -29.13
N SER A 79 14.20 -6.90 -29.04
CA SER A 79 13.59 -8.10 -29.62
C SER A 79 12.30 -8.48 -28.89
N ASP A 80 11.41 -9.21 -29.55
CA ASP A 80 10.12 -9.59 -28.95
C ASP A 80 10.28 -10.47 -27.70
N PHE A 81 11.33 -11.31 -27.67
CA PHE A 81 11.70 -12.06 -26.46
C PHE A 81 12.04 -11.12 -25.29
N LEU A 82 12.91 -10.13 -25.52
CA LEU A 82 13.30 -9.18 -24.48
C LEU A 82 12.14 -8.28 -24.05
N LYS A 83 11.25 -7.89 -24.97
CA LYS A 83 10.03 -7.15 -24.61
C LYS A 83 9.17 -7.95 -23.64
N LYS A 84 8.90 -9.22 -23.97
CA LYS A 84 8.08 -10.11 -23.13
C LYS A 84 8.70 -10.32 -21.75
N GLU A 85 10.01 -10.50 -21.68
CA GLU A 85 10.72 -10.60 -20.39
C GLU A 85 10.59 -9.33 -19.55
N LYS A 86 10.73 -8.15 -20.16
CA LYS A 86 10.55 -6.85 -19.48
C LYS A 86 9.12 -6.61 -19.01
N GLU A 87 8.13 -6.98 -19.83
CA GLU A 87 6.71 -6.93 -19.45
C GLU A 87 6.42 -7.87 -18.28
N ASN A 88 6.93 -9.10 -18.32
CA ASN A 88 6.80 -10.06 -17.21
C ASN A 88 7.44 -9.53 -15.92
N GLU A 89 8.62 -8.92 -16.01
CA GLU A 89 9.31 -8.30 -14.87
C GLU A 89 8.45 -7.19 -14.24
N LEU A 90 7.88 -6.30 -15.06
CA LEU A 90 7.00 -5.22 -14.60
C LEU A 90 5.72 -5.76 -13.95
N ASN A 91 5.08 -6.75 -14.58
CA ASN A 91 3.87 -7.40 -14.06
C ASN A 91 4.14 -8.08 -12.71
N LYS A 92 5.27 -8.78 -12.59
CA LYS A 92 5.68 -9.43 -11.35
C LYS A 92 5.91 -8.42 -10.24
N LEU A 93 6.64 -7.33 -10.53
CA LEU A 93 6.89 -6.28 -9.56
C LEU A 93 5.59 -5.63 -9.05
N GLN A 94 4.61 -5.43 -9.94
CA GLN A 94 3.29 -4.92 -9.57
C GLN A 94 2.51 -5.92 -8.70
N ALA A 95 2.53 -7.21 -9.06
CA ALA A 95 1.87 -8.26 -8.29
C ALA A 95 2.48 -8.42 -6.89
N ASP A 96 3.81 -8.44 -6.80
CA ASP A 96 4.56 -8.54 -5.56
C ASP A 96 4.26 -7.33 -4.66
N LEU A 97 4.20 -6.12 -5.22
CA LEU A 97 3.86 -4.91 -4.46
C LEU A 97 2.44 -4.96 -3.90
N ARG A 98 1.46 -5.41 -4.71
CA ARG A 98 0.07 -5.59 -4.25
C ARG A 98 -0.01 -6.60 -3.11
N GLN A 99 0.66 -7.75 -3.26
CA GLN A 99 0.67 -8.79 -2.22
C GLN A 99 1.33 -8.28 -0.93
N PHE A 100 2.45 -7.55 -1.06
CA PHE A 100 3.13 -6.94 0.06
C PHE A 100 2.23 -5.96 0.81
N GLN A 101 1.50 -5.09 0.08
CA GLN A 101 0.56 -4.13 0.69
C GLN A 101 -0.57 -4.82 1.46
N LEU A 102 -1.12 -5.92 0.95
CA LEU A 102 -2.14 -6.71 1.65
C LEU A 102 -1.60 -7.33 2.93
N ASN A 103 -0.41 -7.93 2.85
CA ASN A 103 0.23 -8.55 4.00
C ASN A 103 0.59 -7.49 5.06
N ALA A 104 1.15 -6.35 4.64
CA ALA A 104 1.48 -5.24 5.52
C ALA A 104 0.27 -4.72 6.30
N GLN A 105 -0.89 -4.57 5.65
CA GLN A 105 -2.13 -4.15 6.33
C GLN A 105 -2.53 -5.12 7.45
N LYS A 106 -2.44 -6.43 7.18
CA LYS A 106 -2.73 -7.48 8.18
C LYS A 106 -1.77 -7.39 9.36
N GLU A 107 -0.47 -7.34 9.09
CA GLU A 107 0.58 -7.31 10.11
C GLU A 107 0.50 -6.03 10.97
N ILE A 108 0.25 -4.87 10.36
CA ILE A 108 0.04 -3.60 11.08
C ILE A 108 -1.16 -3.69 12.01
N GLY A 109 -2.28 -4.29 11.56
CA GLY A 109 -3.46 -4.48 12.38
C GLY A 109 -3.22 -5.39 13.60
N GLN A 110 -2.48 -6.48 13.39
CA GLN A 110 -2.07 -7.38 14.48
C GLN A 110 -1.14 -6.66 15.47
N LYS A 111 -0.13 -5.95 14.97
CA LYS A 111 0.82 -5.20 15.80
C LYS A 111 0.13 -4.11 16.63
N LYS A 112 -0.80 -3.37 16.02
CA LYS A 112 -1.63 -2.37 16.72
C LYS A 112 -2.39 -3.01 17.88
N THR A 113 -3.05 -4.15 17.63
CA THR A 113 -3.83 -4.85 18.66
C THR A 113 -2.93 -5.29 19.82
N GLU A 114 -1.77 -5.88 19.51
CA GLU A 114 -0.77 -6.33 20.50
C GLU A 114 -0.28 -5.17 21.38
N LEU A 115 0.12 -4.04 20.77
CA LEU A 115 0.67 -2.90 21.47
C LEU A 115 -0.37 -2.24 22.39
N TYR A 116 -1.61 -2.11 21.93
CA TYR A 116 -2.69 -1.51 22.72
C TYR A 116 -3.12 -2.42 23.87
N GLN A 117 -3.20 -3.74 23.66
CA GLN A 117 -3.45 -4.69 24.74
C GLN A 117 -2.37 -4.59 25.83
N LYS A 118 -1.10 -4.52 25.44
CA LYS A 118 0.02 -4.33 26.37
C LYS A 118 -0.08 -3.01 27.15
N ALA A 119 -0.41 -1.91 26.47
CA ALA A 119 -0.60 -0.61 27.12
C ALA A 119 -1.75 -0.64 28.14
N ILE A 120 -2.89 -1.25 27.80
CA ILE A 120 -4.05 -1.38 28.70
C ILE A 120 -3.69 -2.24 29.93
N ILE A 121 -2.94 -3.34 29.76
CA ILE A 121 -2.52 -4.18 30.89
C ILE A 121 -1.61 -3.40 31.83
N LYS A 122 -0.68 -2.59 31.31
CA LYS A 122 0.18 -1.74 32.14
C LYS A 122 -0.63 -0.69 32.90
N LEU A 123 -1.60 -0.04 32.24
CA LEU A 123 -2.49 0.93 32.88
C LEU A 123 -3.32 0.33 34.02
N LYS A 124 -3.77 -0.93 33.89
CA LYS A 124 -4.52 -1.62 34.97
C LYS A 124 -3.66 -2.04 36.15
N LYS A 125 -2.33 -2.06 36.01
CA LYS A 125 -1.38 -2.42 37.07
C LYS A 125 -0.78 -1.21 37.78
N ALA A 126 -0.92 -0.01 37.19
CA ALA A 126 -0.58 1.27 37.80
C ALA A 126 -1.74 1.75 38.68
#